data_AF-A0A3M6TY92-F1
#
_entry.id   AF-A0A3M6TY92-F1
#
_cell.length_a   1.000
_cell.length_b   1.000
_cell.length_c   1.000
_cell.angle_alpha   90.00
_cell.angle_beta   90.00
_cell.angle_gamma   90.00
#
_symmetry.space_group_name_H-M   'P 1'
#
loop_
_entity.id
_entity.type
_entity.pdbx_description
1 polymer ?
#
loop_
_entity_poly.entity_id
_entity_poly.type
_entity_poly.pdbx_seq_one_letter_code
_entity_poly.pdbx_strand_id
1 'polypeptide(L)'
;MEECETEDPNCLSSCDGIEKDDTQEWCSDILGDDSYVEETLSNSDNLEVESGVESATGDVAEADFLEPEFAGDELYLQLGDLDLTTEQAQETLKYFTLASDRTNQMSKTYNDLDAILQLLQEKEKDLELAARIGQSLLERNKQLLAKTQAFENLVSECDEKETQLQHEVSMKTELLQKFIKDQEMDEFYQLSHRSDEDSRSTDSSCRDDSINSLQQKCQALEQQNTHLILEALQLKEETATVEMKEQQLVLDCVKQLVEAKDQISDLTDEISQKAEDNIRQQEEITHLITTVVDLQKRHKQVSDECL
;
A
#
# COMPACT_ATOMS: atom_id res chain seq x y z
N MET A 1 -1.51 -20.46 77.74
CA MET A 1 -1.58 -21.88 77.38
C MET A 1 -2.22 -21.90 76.02
N GLU A 2 -1.52 -22.09 74.90
CA GLU A 2 -0.19 -22.64 74.58
C GLU A 2 0.31 -21.81 73.38
N GLU A 3 1.46 -21.13 73.49
CA GLU A 3 2.76 -21.54 72.94
C GLU A 3 2.87 -21.48 71.40
N CYS A 4 3.69 -20.52 70.96
CA CYS A 4 4.30 -20.43 69.65
C CYS A 4 5.19 -21.65 69.40
N GLU A 5 5.32 -22.08 68.14
CA GLU A 5 6.61 -22.59 67.64
C GLU A 5 6.70 -22.39 66.11
N THR A 6 7.64 -21.53 65.75
CA THR A 6 8.26 -21.29 64.45
C THR A 6 9.20 -22.43 64.11
N GLU A 7 9.17 -23.02 62.90
CA GLU A 7 10.36 -23.61 62.25
C GLU A 7 10.16 -23.65 60.72
N ASP A 8 10.83 -22.75 59.99
CA ASP A 8 11.49 -23.09 58.72
C ASP A 8 12.93 -23.49 59.07
N PRO A 9 13.52 -24.48 58.38
CA PRO A 9 14.63 -24.07 57.52
C PRO A 9 14.85 -24.91 56.24
N ASN A 10 15.64 -24.29 55.36
CA ASN A 10 16.49 -24.86 54.31
C ASN A 10 15.93 -24.98 52.88
N CYS A 11 16.12 -23.86 52.16
CA CYS A 11 16.74 -23.86 50.84
C CYS A 11 17.87 -24.90 50.72
N LEU A 12 17.71 -25.83 49.78
CA LEU A 12 18.83 -26.51 49.12
C LEU A 12 18.66 -26.37 47.61
N SER A 13 19.75 -25.89 47.02
CA SER A 13 20.06 -25.74 45.61
C SER A 13 19.59 -26.89 44.72
N SER A 14 18.94 -26.54 43.62
CA SER A 14 19.15 -27.20 42.33
C SER A 14 18.96 -26.18 41.22
N CYS A 15 20.06 -25.53 40.88
CA CYS A 15 20.26 -24.93 39.57
C CYS A 15 20.61 -26.08 38.63
N ASP A 16 19.62 -26.71 38.01
CA ASP A 16 19.85 -27.57 36.85
C ASP A 16 18.57 -27.61 36.01
N GLY A 17 18.66 -26.97 34.85
CA GLY A 17 17.55 -26.77 33.93
C GLY A 17 17.84 -25.67 32.92
N ILE A 18 19.07 -25.62 32.40
CA ILE A 18 19.32 -24.94 31.13
C ILE A 18 18.79 -25.88 30.06
N GLU A 19 17.50 -25.76 29.74
CA GLU A 19 16.98 -26.29 28.49
C GLU A 19 17.58 -25.47 27.36
N LYS A 20 18.26 -26.21 26.49
CA LYS A 20 18.94 -25.72 25.29
C LYS A 20 17.91 -25.44 24.18
N ASP A 21 18.25 -24.47 23.35
CA ASP A 21 18.13 -24.51 21.89
C ASP A 21 16.80 -24.26 21.16
N ASP A 22 15.81 -23.56 21.72
CA ASP A 22 14.63 -23.19 20.90
C ASP A 22 14.81 -21.87 20.11
N THR A 23 15.81 -21.04 20.42
CA THR A 23 16.05 -19.77 19.70
C THR A 23 16.88 -19.93 18.42
N GLN A 24 17.56 -21.07 18.24
CA GLN A 24 18.44 -21.30 17.09
C GLN A 24 17.75 -22.04 15.94
N GLU A 25 16.67 -22.77 16.22
CA GLU A 25 15.86 -23.46 15.22
C GLU A 25 14.98 -22.47 14.43
N TRP A 26 14.42 -21.45 15.08
CA TRP A 26 13.57 -20.44 14.41
C TRP A 26 14.32 -19.46 13.50
N CYS A 27 15.61 -19.25 13.72
CA CYS A 27 16.42 -18.39 12.85
C CYS A 27 16.79 -19.06 11.52
N SER A 28 16.70 -20.40 11.45
CA SER A 28 17.08 -21.16 10.25
C SER A 28 15.97 -21.17 9.20
N ASP A 29 14.71 -21.07 9.61
CA ASP A 29 13.55 -21.07 8.70
C ASP A 29 13.36 -19.75 7.93
N ILE A 30 14.06 -18.68 8.34
CA ILE A 30 13.97 -17.35 7.71
C ILE A 30 15.01 -17.20 6.57
N LEU A 31 15.97 -18.11 6.45
CA LEU A 31 17.07 -18.04 5.47
C LEU A 31 17.13 -19.23 4.50
N GLY A 32 16.08 -20.05 4.45
CA GLY A 32 15.99 -21.20 3.56
C GLY A 32 15.36 -20.87 2.20
N ASP A 33 16.18 -20.97 1.15
CA ASP A 33 15.81 -21.12 -0.27
C ASP A 33 15.65 -19.85 -1.12
N ASP A 34 16.65 -18.96 -1.08
CA ASP A 34 16.99 -18.15 -2.26
C ASP A 34 17.79 -19.01 -3.24
N SER A 35 17.11 -19.93 -3.94
CA SER A 35 17.62 -20.44 -5.22
C SER A 35 17.44 -19.32 -6.25
N TYR A 36 18.38 -18.38 -6.23
CA TYR A 36 18.52 -17.36 -7.27
C TYR A 36 18.97 -18.07 -8.55
N VAL A 37 18.02 -18.66 -9.29
CA VAL A 37 18.23 -18.99 -10.69
C VAL A 37 18.16 -17.66 -11.42
N GLU A 38 19.32 -17.04 -11.56
CA GLU A 38 19.52 -15.93 -12.47
C GLU A 38 19.30 -16.47 -13.90
N GLU A 39 18.05 -16.52 -14.35
CA GLU A 39 17.72 -16.64 -15.77
C GLU A 39 18.13 -15.32 -16.44
N THR A 40 19.44 -15.16 -16.59
CA THR A 40 19.99 -14.37 -17.68
C THR A 40 19.51 -15.03 -18.96
N LEU A 41 18.45 -14.47 -19.57
CA LEU A 41 18.09 -14.76 -20.95
C LEU A 41 19.16 -14.15 -21.86
N SER A 42 20.33 -14.77 -21.85
CA SER A 42 21.30 -14.72 -22.93
C SER A 42 21.00 -15.89 -23.85
N ASN A 43 20.01 -15.73 -24.72
CA ASN A 43 20.03 -16.36 -26.03
C ASN A 43 20.34 -15.27 -27.06
N SER A 44 21.63 -15.07 -27.26
CA SER A 44 22.13 -14.73 -28.59
C SER A 44 21.92 -15.96 -29.46
N ASP A 45 21.12 -15.83 -30.53
CA ASP A 45 21.43 -16.50 -31.79
C ASP A 45 20.61 -15.88 -32.93
N ASN A 46 21.39 -15.30 -33.86
CA ASN A 46 21.13 -15.12 -35.28
C ASN A 46 19.86 -14.38 -35.72
N LEU A 47 20.01 -13.05 -35.80
CA LEU A 47 19.48 -12.32 -36.94
C LEU A 47 20.66 -11.71 -37.69
N GLU A 48 21.16 -12.45 -38.68
CA GLU A 48 21.88 -11.86 -39.79
C GLU A 48 21.00 -10.73 -40.35
N VAL A 49 21.56 -9.53 -40.39
CA VAL A 49 20.97 -8.37 -41.04
C VAL A 49 21.04 -8.64 -42.55
N GLU A 50 20.05 -9.32 -43.11
CA GLU A 50 19.74 -9.18 -44.54
C GLU A 50 18.81 -7.98 -44.71
N SER A 51 19.41 -6.80 -44.70
CA SER A 51 18.80 -5.61 -45.31
C SER A 51 18.87 -5.77 -46.82
N GLY A 52 17.93 -6.53 -47.37
CA GLY A 52 17.73 -6.72 -48.81
C GLY A 52 16.48 -6.01 -49.31
N VAL A 53 16.35 -4.70 -49.05
CA VAL A 53 15.40 -3.88 -49.82
C VAL A 53 16.18 -3.36 -51.03
N GLU A 54 16.18 -4.15 -52.10
CA GLU A 54 16.49 -3.65 -53.43
C GLU A 54 15.42 -2.63 -53.81
N SER A 55 15.67 -1.37 -53.49
CA SER A 55 15.02 -0.25 -54.15
C SER A 55 15.39 -0.30 -55.62
N ALA A 56 14.51 -0.85 -56.45
CA ALA A 56 14.55 -0.66 -57.89
C ALA A 56 14.11 0.79 -58.20
N THR A 57 14.94 1.78 -57.84
CA THR A 57 14.99 3.05 -58.56
C THR A 57 15.79 2.78 -59.83
N GLY A 58 15.13 2.20 -60.82
CA GLY A 58 15.66 2.14 -62.17
C GLY A 58 15.65 3.55 -62.74
N ASP A 59 16.81 4.19 -62.76
CA ASP A 59 17.09 5.36 -63.57
C ASP A 59 16.60 5.10 -65.00
N VAL A 60 15.62 5.88 -65.44
CA VAL A 60 15.29 5.96 -66.87
C VAL A 60 16.45 6.71 -67.51
N ALA A 61 17.44 5.95 -67.98
CA ALA A 61 18.46 6.48 -68.87
C ALA A 61 17.75 7.19 -70.04
N GLU A 62 18.16 8.42 -70.32
CA GLU A 62 17.85 9.11 -71.57
C GLU A 62 18.17 8.17 -72.73
N ALA A 63 17.14 7.58 -73.32
CA ALA A 63 17.27 6.94 -74.62
C ALA A 63 17.36 8.06 -75.65
N ASP A 64 18.52 8.15 -76.28
CA ASP A 64 18.77 8.99 -77.45
C ASP A 64 17.59 8.93 -78.42
N PHE A 65 16.93 10.07 -78.57
CA PHE A 65 15.91 10.30 -79.58
C PHE A 65 16.61 10.37 -80.94
N LEU A 66 16.93 9.22 -81.52
CA LEU A 66 17.21 9.13 -82.95
C LEU A 66 15.87 9.18 -83.67
N GLU A 67 15.59 10.34 -84.28
CA GLU A 67 14.53 10.51 -85.27
C GLU A 67 14.61 9.39 -86.32
N PRO A 68 13.53 8.62 -86.54
CA PRO A 68 13.35 7.93 -87.80
C PRO A 68 12.57 8.89 -88.72
N GLU A 69 13.27 9.43 -89.72
CA GLU A 69 12.63 9.96 -90.93
C GLU A 69 11.74 8.86 -91.53
N PHE A 70 10.42 8.98 -91.34
CA PHE A 70 9.47 8.13 -92.04
C PHE A 70 9.08 8.78 -93.37
N ALA A 71 9.81 8.42 -94.42
CA ALA A 71 9.31 8.46 -95.77
C ALA A 71 8.55 7.16 -96.07
N GLY A 72 7.22 7.25 -96.17
CA GLY A 72 6.39 6.29 -96.90
C GLY A 72 6.08 4.95 -96.21
N ASP A 73 4.80 4.60 -96.34
CA ASP A 73 4.17 3.28 -96.20
C ASP A 73 4.06 2.58 -94.83
N GLU A 74 2.78 2.32 -94.51
CA GLU A 74 2.18 1.32 -93.61
C GLU A 74 3.14 0.40 -92.84
N LEU A 75 3.15 0.53 -91.51
CA LEU A 75 3.63 -0.52 -90.60
C LEU A 75 2.54 -0.90 -89.58
N TYR A 76 1.86 -2.00 -89.87
CA TYR A 76 1.10 -2.77 -88.89
C TYR A 76 2.07 -3.32 -87.84
N LEU A 77 2.04 -2.78 -86.62
CA LEU A 77 2.56 -3.50 -85.45
C LEU A 77 1.48 -4.47 -84.99
N GLN A 78 1.69 -5.72 -85.37
CA GLN A 78 0.80 -6.85 -85.12
C GLN A 78 0.78 -7.20 -83.63
N LEU A 79 -0.02 -6.47 -82.87
CA LEU A 79 -0.42 -6.82 -81.51
C LEU A 79 -1.60 -7.81 -81.61
N GLY A 80 -1.30 -9.04 -82.07
CA GLY A 80 -2.16 -10.23 -82.05
C GLY A 80 -3.63 -10.07 -82.49
N ASP A 81 -3.95 -10.43 -83.74
CA ASP A 81 -5.28 -10.81 -84.27
C ASP A 81 -6.54 -10.14 -83.69
N LEU A 82 -6.48 -8.84 -83.45
CA LEU A 82 -7.59 -8.04 -82.96
C LEU A 82 -7.62 -6.73 -83.74
N ASP A 83 -8.39 -6.70 -84.82
CA ASP A 83 -8.67 -5.48 -85.60
C ASP A 83 -9.53 -4.51 -84.77
N LEU A 84 -8.92 -3.80 -83.82
CA LEU A 84 -9.57 -2.74 -83.05
C LEU A 84 -9.42 -1.40 -83.75
N THR A 85 -10.50 -0.62 -83.79
CA THR A 85 -10.42 0.80 -84.16
C THR A 85 -9.63 1.58 -83.11
N THR A 86 -9.07 2.73 -83.49
CA THR A 86 -8.28 3.59 -82.59
C THR A 86 -9.06 3.98 -81.32
N GLU A 87 -10.36 4.20 -81.43
CA GLU A 87 -11.26 4.48 -80.31
C GLU A 87 -11.47 3.26 -79.40
N GLN A 88 -11.60 2.05 -79.96
CA GLN A 88 -11.71 0.82 -79.18
C GLN A 88 -10.40 0.50 -78.44
N ALA A 89 -9.25 0.75 -79.07
CA ALA A 89 -7.95 0.60 -78.43
C ALA A 89 -7.79 1.58 -77.25
N GLN A 90 -8.25 2.83 -77.39
CA GLN A 90 -8.24 3.84 -76.33
C GLN A 90 -9.12 3.44 -75.13
N GLU A 91 -10.36 3.03 -75.36
CA GLU A 91 -11.25 2.59 -74.27
C GLU A 91 -10.76 1.30 -73.60
N THR A 92 -10.12 0.40 -74.35
CA THR A 92 -9.50 -0.80 -73.79
C THR A 92 -8.31 -0.45 -72.87
N LEU A 93 -7.45 0.48 -73.27
CA LEU A 93 -6.34 0.96 -72.44
C LEU A 93 -6.84 1.66 -71.17
N LYS A 94 -7.92 2.44 -71.28
CA LYS A 94 -8.59 3.10 -70.15
C LYS A 94 -9.18 2.09 -69.17
N TYR A 95 -9.77 1.00 -69.67
CA TYR A 95 -10.23 -0.10 -68.83
C TYR A 95 -9.06 -0.76 -68.09
N PHE A 96 -7.94 -1.03 -68.76
CA PHE A 96 -6.76 -1.62 -68.12
C PHE A 96 -6.13 -0.70 -67.05
N THR A 97 -6.07 0.60 -67.29
CA THR A 97 -5.59 1.57 -66.29
C THR A 97 -6.51 1.63 -65.07
N LEU A 98 -7.83 1.72 -65.27
CA LEU A 98 -8.80 1.69 -64.15
C LEU A 98 -8.77 0.36 -63.37
N ALA A 99 -8.57 -0.77 -64.05
CA ALA A 99 -8.44 -2.07 -63.40
C ALA A 99 -7.14 -2.17 -62.58
N SER A 100 -6.04 -1.61 -63.09
CA SER A 100 -4.77 -1.49 -62.38
C SER A 100 -4.90 -0.60 -61.13
N ASP A 101 -5.51 0.58 -61.27
CA ASP A 101 -5.74 1.52 -60.16
C ASP A 101 -6.59 0.90 -59.05
N ARG A 102 -7.66 0.19 -59.40
CA ARG A 102 -8.49 -0.54 -58.42
C ARG A 102 -7.69 -1.63 -57.71
N THR A 103 -6.84 -2.36 -58.42
CA THR A 103 -6.01 -3.42 -57.85
C THR A 103 -4.94 -2.85 -56.92
N ASN A 104 -4.31 -1.73 -57.29
CA ASN A 104 -3.36 -1.00 -56.45
C ASN A 104 -4.04 -0.45 -55.20
N GLN A 105 -5.24 0.11 -55.31
CA GLN A 105 -6.00 0.59 -54.16
C GLN A 105 -6.38 -0.56 -53.21
N MET A 106 -6.84 -1.69 -53.75
CA MET A 106 -7.09 -2.89 -52.95
C MET A 106 -5.82 -3.38 -52.25
N SER A 107 -4.69 -3.49 -52.95
CA SER A 107 -3.41 -3.89 -52.36
C SER A 107 -2.97 -2.94 -51.24
N LYS A 108 -3.17 -1.63 -51.42
CA LYS A 108 -2.86 -0.63 -50.39
C LYS A 108 -3.74 -0.79 -49.16
N THR A 109 -5.05 -1.02 -49.34
CA THR A 109 -5.96 -1.26 -48.21
C THR A 109 -5.63 -2.53 -47.42
N TYR A 110 -5.09 -3.58 -48.06
CA TYR A 110 -4.62 -4.78 -47.36
C TYR A 110 -3.36 -4.50 -46.54
N ASN A 111 -2.38 -3.79 -47.11
CA ASN A 111 -1.18 -3.39 -46.39
C ASN A 111 -1.49 -2.51 -45.17
N ASP A 112 -2.45 -1.58 -45.31
CA ASP A 112 -2.89 -0.73 -44.20
C ASP A 112 -3.60 -1.56 -43.10
N LEU A 113 -4.40 -2.58 -43.50
CA LEU A 113 -5.06 -3.49 -42.56
C LEU A 113 -4.04 -4.34 -41.78
N ASP A 114 -3.04 -4.91 -42.46
CA ASP A 114 -1.99 -5.71 -41.84
C ASP A 114 -1.15 -4.87 -40.87
N ALA A 115 -0.86 -3.61 -41.22
CA ALA A 115 -0.17 -2.68 -40.33
C ALA A 115 -0.98 -2.39 -39.05
N ILE A 116 -2.30 -2.19 -39.17
CA ILE A 116 -3.19 -2.00 -38.02
C ILE A 116 -3.24 -3.25 -37.13
N LEU A 117 -3.33 -4.44 -37.74
CA LEU A 117 -3.32 -5.71 -37.01
C LEU A 117 -2.01 -5.91 -36.24
N GLN A 118 -0.86 -5.61 -36.84
CA GLN A 118 0.43 -5.70 -36.19
C GLN A 118 0.54 -4.73 -35.00
N LEU A 119 0.09 -3.48 -35.16
CA LEU A 119 0.05 -2.49 -34.08
C LEU A 119 -0.85 -2.92 -32.92
N LEU A 120 -2.01 -3.51 -33.21
CA LEU A 120 -2.91 -4.05 -32.18
C LEU A 120 -2.24 -5.19 -31.41
N GLN A 121 -1.58 -6.11 -32.12
CA GLN A 121 -0.88 -7.22 -31.49
C GLN A 121 0.31 -6.76 -30.65
N GLU A 122 1.02 -5.71 -31.06
CA GLU A 122 2.08 -5.08 -30.26
C GLU A 122 1.50 -4.44 -28.99
N LYS A 123 0.38 -3.72 -29.11
CA LYS A 123 -0.31 -3.12 -27.96
C LYS A 123 -0.85 -4.16 -26.97
N GLU A 124 -1.33 -5.30 -27.46
CA GLU A 124 -1.75 -6.42 -26.61
C GLU A 124 -0.56 -6.97 -25.80
N LYS A 125 0.61 -7.15 -26.44
CA LYS A 125 1.83 -7.56 -25.73
C LYS A 125 2.30 -6.54 -24.69
N ASP A 126 2.23 -5.25 -25.01
CA ASP A 126 2.56 -4.17 -24.05
C ASP A 126 1.66 -4.24 -22.81
N LEU A 127 0.36 -4.45 -23.00
CA LEU A 127 -0.61 -4.58 -21.91
C LEU A 127 -0.36 -5.82 -21.06
N GLU A 128 -0.05 -6.96 -21.69
CA GLU A 128 0.30 -8.19 -20.98
C GLU A 128 1.57 -7.99 -20.12
N LEU A 129 2.60 -7.37 -20.68
CA LEU A 129 3.84 -7.08 -19.97
C LEU A 129 3.59 -6.15 -18.77
N ALA A 130 2.82 -5.09 -18.96
CA ALA A 130 2.46 -4.15 -17.90
C ALA A 130 1.69 -4.86 -16.76
N ALA A 131 0.75 -5.75 -17.11
CA ALA A 131 0.02 -6.55 -16.12
C ALA A 131 0.95 -7.49 -15.34
N ARG A 132 1.89 -8.15 -16.03
CA ARG A 132 2.87 -9.05 -15.40
C ARG A 132 3.82 -8.31 -14.46
N ILE A 133 4.33 -7.15 -14.87
CA ILE A 133 5.15 -6.27 -14.02
C ILE A 133 4.33 -5.81 -12.81
N GLY A 134 3.08 -5.39 -13.03
CA GLY A 134 2.16 -4.99 -11.96
C GLY A 134 1.93 -6.10 -10.93
N GLN A 135 1.72 -7.34 -11.38
CA GLN A 135 1.58 -8.50 -10.50
C GLN A 135 2.85 -8.79 -9.70
N SER A 136 4.02 -8.77 -10.35
CA SER A 136 5.31 -8.98 -9.67
C SER A 136 5.59 -7.92 -8.60
N LEU A 137 5.32 -6.65 -8.90
CA LEU A 137 5.44 -5.56 -7.94
C LEU A 137 4.46 -5.72 -6.76
N LEU A 138 3.23 -6.12 -7.04
CA LEU A 138 2.20 -6.35 -6.02
C LEU A 138 2.57 -7.52 -5.10
N GLU A 139 3.11 -8.60 -5.65
CA GLU A 139 3.60 -9.74 -4.86
C GLU A 139 4.79 -9.36 -3.98
N ARG A 140 5.77 -8.63 -4.55
CA ARG A 140 6.89 -8.09 -3.76
C ARG A 140 6.40 -7.16 -2.65
N ASN A 141 5.40 -6.34 -2.92
CA ASN A 141 4.83 -5.43 -1.91
C ASN A 141 4.15 -6.21 -0.77
N LYS A 142 3.39 -7.27 -1.10
CA LYS A 142 2.80 -8.18 -0.08
C LYS A 142 3.85 -8.84 0.79
N GLN A 143 4.92 -9.36 0.19
CA GLN A 143 6.03 -9.97 0.94
C GLN A 143 6.73 -8.96 1.86
N LEU A 144 6.96 -7.74 1.37
CA LEU A 144 7.50 -6.65 2.18
C LEU A 144 6.57 -6.28 3.34
N LEU A 145 5.25 -6.18 3.10
CA LEU A 145 4.27 -5.93 4.15
C LEU A 145 4.27 -7.04 5.21
N ALA A 146 4.30 -8.30 4.79
CA ALA A 146 4.38 -9.44 5.72
C ALA A 146 5.66 -9.40 6.56
N LYS A 147 6.80 -9.05 5.95
CA LYS A 147 8.08 -8.88 6.64
C LYS A 147 8.04 -7.70 7.63
N THR A 148 7.47 -6.57 7.23
CA THR A 148 7.28 -5.41 8.11
C THR A 148 6.40 -5.77 9.30
N GLN A 149 5.27 -6.44 9.07
CA GLN A 149 4.38 -6.89 10.14
C GLN A 149 5.07 -7.85 11.11
N ALA A 150 5.89 -8.78 10.60
CA ALA A 150 6.68 -9.67 11.44
C ALA A 150 7.69 -8.91 12.32
N PHE A 151 8.36 -7.88 11.76
CA PHE A 151 9.26 -7.04 12.55
C PHE A 151 8.52 -6.18 13.57
N GLU A 152 7.35 -5.62 13.23
CA GLU A 152 6.51 -4.87 14.17
C GLU A 152 6.10 -5.74 15.36
N ASN A 153 5.70 -7.00 15.11
CA ASN A 153 5.39 -7.95 16.18
C ASN A 153 6.60 -8.24 17.07
N LEU A 154 7.78 -8.49 16.47
CA LEU A 154 9.02 -8.73 17.24
C LEU A 154 9.41 -7.52 18.10
N VAL A 155 9.23 -6.30 17.58
CA VAL A 155 9.47 -5.06 18.33
C VAL A 155 8.49 -4.95 19.49
N SER A 156 7.19 -5.21 19.26
CA SER A 156 6.17 -5.22 20.32
C SER A 156 6.51 -6.23 21.42
N GLU A 157 6.89 -7.45 21.07
CA GLU A 157 7.29 -8.47 22.03
C GLU A 157 8.56 -8.09 22.83
N CYS A 158 9.52 -7.41 22.19
CA CYS A 158 10.71 -6.90 22.87
C CYS A 158 10.37 -5.76 23.84
N ASP A 159 9.48 -4.86 23.46
CA ASP A 159 9.02 -3.75 24.29
C ASP A 159 8.23 -4.25 25.51
N GLU A 160 7.36 -5.25 25.33
CA GLU A 160 6.68 -5.94 26.44
C GLU A 160 7.68 -6.59 27.42
N LYS A 161 8.72 -7.25 26.91
CA LYS A 161 9.79 -7.82 27.75
C LYS A 161 10.59 -6.73 28.46
N GLU A 162 10.88 -5.62 27.78
CA GLU A 162 11.59 -4.49 28.38
C GLU A 162 10.78 -3.90 29.53
N THR A 163 9.50 -3.59 29.32
CA THR A 163 8.61 -3.07 30.38
C THR A 163 8.48 -4.04 31.55
N GLN A 164 8.41 -5.35 31.29
CA GLN A 164 8.39 -6.38 32.33
C GLN A 164 9.69 -6.36 33.16
N LEU A 165 10.85 -6.34 32.52
CA LEU A 165 12.16 -6.29 33.20
C LEU A 165 12.34 -4.97 33.96
N GLN A 166 11.92 -3.84 33.39
CA GLN A 166 11.93 -2.55 34.06
C GLN A 166 11.10 -2.58 35.34
N HIS A 167 9.89 -3.15 35.30
CA HIS A 167 9.05 -3.33 36.49
C HIS A 167 9.72 -4.23 37.52
N GLU A 168 10.30 -5.37 37.12
CA GLU A 168 11.01 -6.28 38.04
C GLU A 168 12.21 -5.60 38.71
N VAL A 169 13.01 -4.84 37.94
CA VAL A 169 14.13 -4.06 38.47
C VAL A 169 13.64 -2.99 39.43
N SER A 170 12.54 -2.29 39.13
CA SER A 170 11.93 -1.31 40.03
C SER A 170 11.54 -1.96 41.36
N MET A 171 10.83 -3.09 41.31
CA MET A 171 10.43 -3.85 42.51
C MET A 171 11.62 -4.30 43.35
N LYS A 172 12.67 -4.82 42.71
CA LYS A 172 13.91 -5.19 43.41
C LYS A 172 14.59 -3.98 44.04
N THR A 173 14.62 -2.85 43.34
CA THR A 173 15.21 -1.60 43.83
C THR A 173 14.44 -1.07 45.04
N GLU A 174 13.11 -1.10 45.01
CA GLU A 174 12.26 -0.70 46.14
C GLU A 174 12.47 -1.59 47.37
N LEU A 175 12.59 -2.91 47.17
CA LEU A 175 12.89 -3.85 48.25
C LEU A 175 14.27 -3.59 48.84
N LEU A 176 15.30 -3.42 48.01
CA LEU A 176 16.65 -3.08 48.47
C LEU A 176 16.67 -1.76 49.25
N GLN A 177 15.92 -0.76 48.79
CA GLN A 177 15.80 0.51 49.51
C GLN A 177 15.18 0.32 50.90
N LYS A 178 14.18 -0.56 51.05
CA LYS A 178 13.61 -0.90 52.37
C LYS A 178 14.64 -1.59 53.26
N PHE A 179 15.38 -2.57 52.74
CA PHE A 179 16.43 -3.24 53.50
C PHE A 179 17.54 -2.29 53.97
N ILE A 180 17.98 -1.37 53.10
CA ILE A 180 18.97 -0.35 53.48
C ILE A 180 18.41 0.55 54.60
N LYS A 181 17.15 1.01 54.47
CA LYS A 181 16.50 1.82 55.50
C LYS A 181 16.37 1.07 56.83
N ASP A 182 15.96 -0.19 56.81
CA ASP A 182 15.84 -1.02 58.01
C ASP A 182 17.21 -1.21 58.69
N GLN A 183 18.27 -1.45 57.90
CA GLN A 183 19.64 -1.53 58.41
C GLN A 183 20.12 -0.19 59.01
N GLU A 184 19.87 0.94 58.34
CA GLU A 184 20.20 2.28 58.85
C GLU A 184 19.45 2.57 60.17
N MET A 185 18.19 2.13 60.30
CA MET A 185 17.43 2.24 61.53
C MET A 185 18.03 1.38 62.65
N ASP A 186 18.39 0.12 62.37
CA ASP A 186 19.04 -0.76 63.34
C ASP A 186 20.40 -0.21 63.83
N GLU A 187 21.22 0.31 62.92
CA GLU A 187 22.50 0.97 63.27
C GLU A 187 22.27 2.22 64.13
N PHE A 188 21.24 3.02 63.82
CA PHE A 188 20.84 4.17 64.63
C PHE A 188 20.42 3.76 66.05
N TYR A 189 19.63 2.69 66.20
CA TYR A 189 19.27 2.15 67.52
C TYR A 189 20.51 1.65 68.29
N GLN A 190 21.45 0.97 67.63
CA GLN A 190 22.68 0.49 68.28
C GLN A 190 23.62 1.63 68.71
N LEU A 191 23.75 2.69 67.91
CA LEU A 191 24.52 3.89 68.25
C LEU A 191 23.90 4.68 69.41
N SER A 192 22.56 4.73 69.47
CA SER A 192 21.82 5.34 70.57
C SER A 192 22.01 4.55 71.88
N HIS A 193 21.92 3.21 71.83
CA HIS A 193 22.17 2.34 72.98
C HIS A 193 23.62 2.34 73.48
N ARG A 194 24.63 2.50 72.61
CA ARG A 194 26.04 2.64 73.04
C ARG A 194 26.35 3.98 73.70
N SER A 195 25.59 5.03 73.37
CA SER A 195 25.78 6.37 73.95
C SER A 195 25.08 6.51 75.31
N ASP A 196 24.05 5.70 75.59
CA ASP A 196 23.32 5.72 76.85
C ASP A 196 24.03 4.96 78.01
N GLU A 197 25.01 4.10 77.72
CA GLU A 197 25.81 3.40 78.75
C GLU A 197 26.88 4.29 79.42
N ASP A 198 27.29 5.40 78.79
CA ASP A 198 28.40 6.26 79.27
C ASP A 198 27.95 7.66 79.76
N SER A 199 26.65 7.88 79.94
CA SER A 199 26.12 9.19 80.41
C SER A 199 25.02 9.04 81.45
N ARG A 200 25.28 8.20 82.47
CA ARG A 200 24.57 8.31 83.75
C ARG A 200 25.18 9.42 84.59
N SER A 201 24.81 10.67 84.31
CA SER A 201 24.57 11.74 85.30
C SER A 201 24.70 13.13 84.67
N THR A 202 23.60 13.66 84.12
CA THR A 202 23.09 15.01 84.47
C THR A 202 21.75 15.28 83.79
N ASP A 203 20.80 15.71 84.60
CA ASP A 203 19.54 16.40 84.25
C ASP A 203 18.44 15.60 83.52
N SER A 204 17.53 14.99 84.29
CA SER A 204 16.33 14.33 83.75
C SER A 204 15.39 15.30 83.05
N SER A 205 15.49 16.62 83.30
CA SER A 205 14.65 17.63 82.66
C SER A 205 14.96 17.78 81.16
N CYS A 206 16.23 17.72 80.76
CA CYS A 206 16.64 17.90 79.36
C CYS A 206 16.34 16.67 78.47
N ARG A 207 16.26 15.46 79.06
CA ARG A 207 15.86 14.23 78.34
C ARG A 207 14.37 14.23 78.02
N ASP A 208 13.53 14.67 78.96
CA ASP A 208 12.09 14.78 78.73
C ASP A 208 11.76 15.79 77.62
N ASP A 209 12.44 16.94 77.57
CA ASP A 209 12.24 17.91 76.48
C ASP A 209 12.64 17.35 75.09
N SER A 210 13.72 16.56 75.03
CA SER A 210 14.17 15.91 73.80
C SER A 210 13.21 14.81 73.34
N ILE A 211 12.67 14.03 74.27
CA ILE A 211 11.65 13.00 74.01
C ILE A 211 10.34 13.64 73.54
N ASN A 212 9.90 14.72 74.20
CA ASN A 212 8.71 15.47 73.81
C ASN A 212 8.83 16.06 72.40
N SER A 213 10.01 16.59 72.04
CA SER A 213 10.30 17.10 70.68
C SER A 213 10.25 15.99 69.63
N LEU A 214 10.83 14.82 69.91
CA LEU A 214 10.76 13.66 69.02
C LEU A 214 9.33 13.14 68.88
N GLN A 215 8.57 13.07 69.98
CA GLN A 215 7.17 12.65 69.96
C GLN A 215 6.31 13.61 69.13
N GLN A 216 6.51 14.92 69.27
CA GLN A 216 5.82 15.92 68.46
C GLN A 216 6.19 15.80 66.98
N LYS A 217 7.46 15.51 66.66
CA LYS A 217 7.91 15.30 65.28
C LYS A 217 7.35 14.02 64.68
N CYS A 218 7.28 12.92 65.44
CA CYS A 218 6.63 11.68 65.01
C CYS A 218 5.15 11.93 64.72
N GLN A 219 4.44 12.62 65.62
CA GLN A 219 3.04 12.96 65.41
C GLN A 219 2.83 13.87 64.18
N ALA A 220 3.72 14.84 63.95
CA ALA A 220 3.65 15.69 62.76
C ALA A 220 3.91 14.90 61.46
N LEU A 221 4.86 13.96 61.48
CA LEU A 221 5.15 13.08 60.35
C LEU A 221 3.99 12.10 60.09
N GLU A 222 3.37 11.55 61.13
CA GLU A 222 2.17 10.71 61.01
C GLU A 222 1.02 11.50 60.39
N GLN A 223 0.77 12.72 60.85
CA GLN A 223 -0.23 13.61 60.26
C GLN A 223 0.07 13.92 58.79
N GLN A 224 1.31 14.24 58.44
CA GLN A 224 1.72 14.45 57.05
C GLN A 224 1.55 13.19 56.19
N ASN A 225 1.88 12.02 56.72
CA ASN A 225 1.70 10.76 56.00
C ASN A 225 0.20 10.50 55.73
N THR A 226 -0.66 10.66 56.74
CA THR A 226 -2.11 10.54 56.55
C THR A 226 -2.65 11.56 55.55
N HIS A 227 -2.14 12.80 55.58
CA HIS A 227 -2.53 13.84 54.63
C HIS A 227 -2.14 13.49 53.20
N LEU A 228 -0.89 13.04 52.96
CA LEU A 228 -0.41 12.62 51.65
C LEU A 228 -1.18 11.40 51.11
N ILE A 229 -1.56 10.46 51.98
CA ILE A 229 -2.41 9.32 51.59
C ILE A 229 -3.79 9.82 51.12
N LEU A 230 -4.40 10.75 51.86
CA LEU A 230 -5.69 11.31 51.47
C LEU A 230 -5.60 12.10 50.16
N GLU A 231 -4.53 12.89 49.97
CA GLU A 231 -4.27 13.62 48.73
C GLU A 231 -4.08 12.65 47.55
N ALA A 232 -3.30 11.58 47.72
CA ALA A 232 -3.11 10.57 46.69
C ALA A 232 -4.43 9.86 46.33
N LEU A 233 -5.29 9.57 47.32
CA LEU A 233 -6.62 9.00 47.08
C LEU A 233 -7.54 9.98 46.34
N GLN A 234 -7.53 11.25 46.73
CA GLN A 234 -8.30 12.29 46.06
C GLN A 234 -7.86 12.48 44.61
N LEU A 235 -6.54 12.54 44.36
CA LEU A 235 -5.99 12.63 43.00
C LEU A 235 -6.39 11.41 42.17
N LYS A 236 -6.33 10.21 42.74
CA LYS A 236 -6.78 8.98 42.06
C LYS A 236 -8.26 9.05 41.67
N GLU A 237 -9.12 9.52 42.56
CA GLU A 237 -10.55 9.70 42.26
C GLU A 237 -10.76 10.75 41.17
N GLU A 238 -10.09 11.91 41.26
CA GLU A 238 -10.16 12.95 40.24
C GLU A 238 -9.71 12.43 38.87
N THR A 239 -8.57 11.74 38.79
CA THR A 239 -8.09 11.10 37.56
C THR A 239 -9.13 10.13 36.99
N ALA A 240 -9.71 9.25 37.80
CA ALA A 240 -10.74 8.32 37.34
C ALA A 240 -11.99 9.03 36.79
N THR A 241 -12.39 10.15 37.41
CA THR A 241 -13.53 10.94 36.89
C THR A 241 -13.22 11.66 35.58
N VAL A 242 -11.99 12.11 35.38
CA VAL A 242 -11.54 12.74 34.14
C VAL A 242 -11.46 11.70 33.04
N GLU A 243 -10.85 10.55 33.30
CA GLU A 243 -10.80 9.42 32.34
C GLU A 243 -12.19 8.99 31.88
N MET A 244 -13.16 8.88 32.80
CA MET A 244 -14.54 8.54 32.45
C MET A 244 -15.19 9.59 31.53
N LYS A 245 -14.90 10.89 31.74
CA LYS A 245 -15.40 11.97 30.87
C LYS A 245 -14.72 11.92 29.50
N GLU A 246 -13.42 11.66 29.44
CA GLU A 246 -12.68 11.53 28.18
C GLU A 246 -13.19 10.33 27.36
N GLN A 247 -13.42 9.18 27.99
CA GLN A 247 -14.03 8.02 27.35
C GLN A 247 -15.40 8.36 26.78
N GLN A 248 -16.25 9.09 27.52
CA GLN A 248 -17.55 9.52 27.03
C GLN A 248 -17.42 10.46 25.82
N LEU A 249 -16.48 11.41 25.84
CA LEU A 249 -16.24 12.31 24.72
C LEU A 249 -15.77 11.57 23.47
N VAL A 250 -14.92 10.55 23.62
CA VAL A 250 -14.50 9.68 22.51
C VAL A 250 -15.69 8.93 21.94
N LEU A 251 -16.55 8.35 22.78
CA LEU A 251 -17.76 7.67 22.34
C LEU A 251 -18.71 8.61 21.58
N ASP A 252 -18.90 9.83 22.08
CA ASP A 252 -19.74 10.83 21.41
C ASP A 252 -19.15 11.27 20.06
N CYS A 253 -17.82 11.39 19.97
CA CYS A 253 -17.12 11.70 18.73
C CYS A 253 -17.27 10.58 17.69
N VAL A 254 -17.07 9.32 18.10
CA VAL A 254 -17.28 8.15 17.24
C VAL A 254 -18.73 8.10 16.77
N LYS A 255 -19.70 8.35 17.64
CA LYS A 255 -21.12 8.39 17.28
C LYS A 255 -21.39 9.47 16.23
N GLN A 256 -20.89 10.69 16.41
CA GLN A 256 -21.05 11.77 15.44
C GLN A 256 -20.38 11.44 14.10
N LEU A 257 -19.22 10.76 14.10
CA LEU A 257 -18.56 10.31 12.87
C LEU A 257 -19.39 9.27 12.12
N VAL A 258 -20.01 8.32 12.84
CA VAL A 258 -20.92 7.33 12.24
C VAL A 258 -22.15 8.02 11.65
N GLU A 259 -22.79 8.92 12.41
CA GLU A 259 -23.95 9.68 11.92
C GLU A 259 -23.61 10.51 10.67
N ALA A 260 -22.44 11.16 10.65
CA ALA A 260 -21.98 11.92 9.48
C ALA A 260 -21.67 11.00 8.27
N LYS A 261 -21.08 9.83 8.52
CA LYS A 261 -20.84 8.82 7.49
C LYS A 261 -22.15 8.33 6.88
N ASP A 262 -23.15 8.04 7.70
CA ASP A 262 -24.46 7.58 7.24
C ASP A 262 -25.14 8.66 6.39
N GLN A 263 -25.10 9.93 6.81
CA GLN A 263 -25.59 11.06 6.00
C GLN A 263 -24.87 11.19 4.64
N ILE A 264 -23.55 10.98 4.61
CA ILE A 264 -22.79 10.99 3.36
C ILE A 264 -23.21 9.83 2.46
N SER A 265 -23.45 8.65 3.03
CA SER A 265 -23.95 7.49 2.29
C SER A 265 -25.31 7.79 1.66
N ASP A 266 -26.26 8.30 2.45
CA ASP A 266 -27.59 8.66 1.99
C ASP A 266 -27.54 9.69 0.84
N LEU A 267 -26.74 10.74 1.00
CA LEU A 267 -26.56 11.75 -0.06
C LEU A 267 -25.90 11.17 -1.32
N THR A 268 -24.97 10.22 -1.16
CA THR A 268 -24.32 9.55 -2.29
C THR A 268 -25.32 8.68 -3.06
N ASP A 269 -26.19 7.99 -2.35
CA ASP A 269 -27.26 7.19 -2.93
C ASP A 269 -28.29 8.08 -3.65
N GLU A 270 -28.67 9.23 -3.05
CA GLU A 270 -29.53 10.22 -3.70
C GLU A 270 -28.91 10.79 -4.99
N ILE A 271 -27.62 11.11 -4.97
CA ILE A 271 -26.89 11.59 -6.17
C ILE A 271 -26.90 10.51 -7.26
N SER A 272 -26.65 9.25 -6.90
CA SER A 272 -26.65 8.13 -7.82
C SER A 272 -28.03 7.92 -8.44
N GLN A 273 -29.09 7.96 -7.63
CA GLN A 273 -30.47 7.86 -8.11
C GLN A 273 -30.81 9.00 -9.08
N LYS A 274 -30.41 10.24 -8.76
CA LYS A 274 -30.60 11.38 -9.67
C LYS A 274 -29.80 11.28 -10.96
N ALA A 275 -28.60 10.70 -10.91
CA ALA A 275 -27.80 10.45 -12.11
C ALA A 275 -28.49 9.44 -13.03
N GLU A 276 -29.05 8.36 -12.48
CA GLU A 276 -29.84 7.39 -13.24
C GLU A 276 -31.10 8.00 -13.85
N ASP A 277 -31.84 8.80 -13.08
CA ASP A 277 -33.03 9.50 -13.58
C ASP A 277 -32.66 10.48 -14.71
N ASN A 278 -31.52 11.17 -14.60
CA ASN A 278 -31.03 12.06 -15.64
C ASN A 278 -30.67 11.30 -16.93
N ILE A 279 -30.04 10.12 -16.82
CA ILE A 279 -29.74 9.25 -17.96
C ILE A 279 -31.04 8.80 -18.64
N ARG A 280 -32.04 8.35 -17.88
CA ARG A 280 -33.36 7.96 -18.43
C ARG A 280 -34.04 9.11 -19.16
N GLN A 281 -34.01 10.31 -18.58
CA GLN A 281 -34.55 11.51 -19.24
C GLN A 281 -33.79 11.84 -20.52
N GLN A 282 -32.46 11.72 -20.52
CA GLN A 282 -31.62 11.93 -21.70
C GLN A 282 -31.95 10.93 -22.81
N GLU A 283 -32.20 9.66 -22.47
CA GLU A 283 -32.66 8.62 -23.41
C GLU A 283 -34.03 8.96 -24.00
N GLU A 284 -35.00 9.41 -23.18
CA GLU A 284 -36.33 9.82 -23.65
C GLU A 284 -36.27 11.03 -24.58
N ILE A 285 -35.47 12.05 -24.23
CA ILE A 285 -35.23 13.22 -25.08
C ILE A 285 -34.62 12.77 -26.42
N THR A 286 -33.63 11.89 -26.39
CA THR A 286 -32.99 11.36 -27.60
C THR A 286 -34.00 10.60 -28.47
N HIS A 287 -34.84 9.77 -27.88
CA HIS A 287 -35.92 9.06 -28.58
C HIS A 287 -36.94 10.02 -29.22
N LEU A 288 -37.36 11.05 -28.50
CA LEU A 288 -38.26 12.08 -29.02
C LEU A 288 -37.62 12.86 -30.17
N ILE A 289 -36.34 13.22 -30.08
CA ILE A 289 -35.60 13.87 -31.17
C ILE A 289 -35.58 12.98 -32.41
N THR A 290 -35.25 11.69 -32.27
CA THR A 290 -35.27 10.74 -33.39
C THR A 290 -36.66 10.67 -34.02
N THR A 291 -37.71 10.59 -33.20
CA THR A 291 -39.10 10.57 -33.67
C THR A 291 -39.44 11.84 -34.47
N VAL A 292 -39.07 13.02 -33.97
CA VAL A 292 -39.30 14.30 -34.66
C VAL A 292 -38.56 14.35 -36.00
N VAL A 293 -37.30 13.91 -36.04
CA VAL A 293 -36.50 13.85 -37.27
C VAL A 293 -37.15 12.91 -38.30
N ASP A 294 -37.61 11.74 -37.89
CA ASP A 294 -38.32 10.80 -38.77
C ASP A 294 -39.62 11.40 -39.30
N LEU A 295 -40.41 12.07 -38.45
CA LEU A 295 -41.63 12.77 -38.86
C LEU A 295 -41.33 13.89 -39.86
N GLN A 296 -40.29 14.70 -39.63
CA GLN A 296 -39.86 15.75 -40.55
C GLN A 296 -39.42 15.18 -41.90
N LYS A 297 -38.68 14.07 -41.89
CA LYS A 297 -38.25 13.37 -43.11
C LYS A 297 -39.45 12.87 -43.92
N ARG A 298 -40.44 12.25 -43.26
CA ARG A 298 -41.68 11.81 -43.93
C ARG A 298 -42.51 12.98 -44.46
N HIS A 299 -42.63 14.07 -43.70
CA HIS A 299 -43.34 15.27 -44.17
C HIS A 299 -42.67 15.84 -45.43
N LYS A 300 -41.34 15.91 -45.46
CA LYS A 300 -40.59 16.37 -46.63
C LYS A 300 -40.83 15.47 -47.84
N GLN A 301 -40.78 14.15 -47.68
CA GLN A 301 -41.08 13.19 -48.76
C GLN A 301 -42.49 13.39 -49.35
N VAL A 302 -43.52 13.50 -48.50
CA VAL A 302 -44.90 13.73 -48.97
C VAL A 302 -45.03 15.10 -49.66
N SER A 303 -44.36 16.13 -49.14
CA SER A 303 -44.34 17.45 -49.77
C SER A 303 -43.65 17.43 -51.14
N ASP A 304 -42.58 16.64 -51.30
CA ASP A 304 -41.85 16.48 -52.56
C ASP A 304 -42.66 15.64 -53.58
N GLU A 305 -43.49 14.69 -53.12
CA GLU A 305 -44.39 13.89 -53.98
C GLU A 305 -45.64 14.66 -54.46
N CYS A 306 -46.05 15.72 -53.76
CA CYS A 306 -47.21 16.54 -54.10
C CYS A 306 -46.90 17.73 -55.03
N LEU A 307 -45.64 17.97 -55.38
CA LEU A 307 -45.15 19.02 -56.30
C LEU A 307 -44.87 18.43 -57.69
#